data_AF-A0A535L5H5-F1
#
_entry.id   AF-A0A535L5H5-F1
#
_cell.length_a   1.000
_cell.length_b   1.000
_cell.length_c   1.000
_cell.angle_alpha   90.00
_cell.angle_beta   90.00
_cell.angle_gamma   90.00
#
_symmetry.space_group_name_H-M   'P 1'
#
loop_
_entity.id
_entity.type
_entity.pdbx_description
1 polymer ?
#
loop_
_entity_poly.entity_id
_entity_poly.type
_entity_poly.pdbx_seq_one_letter_code
_entity_poly.pdbx_strand_id
1 'polypeptide(L)' 'MIRVQLPANLQTLAGVGREIQLEVPAPVTQRTVLDILEEKHPALRGTIRDAVTK' A
#
# COMPACT_ATOMS: atom_id res chain seq x y z
N MET A 1 8.13 -7.16 9.52
CA MET A 1 8.61 -6.17 8.51
C MET A 1 8.37 -6.75 7.12
N ILE A 2 7.63 -6.06 6.27
CA ILE A 2 7.24 -6.53 4.92
C ILE A 2 7.73 -5.52 3.89
N ARG A 3 8.28 -5.99 2.77
CA ARG A 3 8.67 -5.15 1.64
C ARG A 3 7.63 -5.26 0.55
N VAL A 4 7.07 -4.13 0.15
CA VAL A 4 6.12 -4.03 -0.96
C VAL A 4 6.83 -3.37 -2.13
N GLN A 5 6.94 -4.07 -3.26
CA GLN A 5 7.35 -3.47 -4.52
C GLN A 5 6.14 -2.88 -5.22
N LEU A 6 6.23 -1.61 -5.58
CA LEU A 6 5.21 -0.94 -6.38
C LEU A 6 5.63 -0.86 -7.85
N PRO A 7 4.68 -0.95 -8.80
CA PRO A 7 4.93 -0.61 -10.19
C PRO A 7 5.19 0.90 -10.37
N ALA A 8 5.84 1.28 -11.47
CA ALA A 8 6.35 2.65 -11.67
C ALA A 8 5.27 3.75 -11.59
N ASN A 9 4.07 3.50 -12.11
CA ASN A 9 2.95 4.44 -12.03
C ASN A 9 2.52 4.72 -10.58
N LEU A 10 2.46 3.68 -9.73
CA LEU A 10 2.11 3.82 -8.31
C LEU A 10 3.24 4.47 -7.51
N GLN A 11 4.50 4.23 -7.88
CA GLN A 11 5.65 4.93 -7.28
C GLN A 11 5.53 6.45 -7.45
N THR A 12 5.24 6.91 -8.67
CA THR A 12 5.05 8.33 -8.97
C THR A 12 3.86 8.92 -8.22
N LEU A 13 2.73 8.20 -8.15
CA LEU A 13 1.54 8.67 -7.44
C LEU A 13 1.73 8.79 -5.93
N ALA A 14 2.42 7.82 -5.30
CA ALA A 14 2.69 7.85 -3.87
C ALA A 14 3.91 8.69 -3.49
N GLY A 15 4.71 9.16 -4.46
CA GLY A 15 5.97 9.85 -4.20
C GLY A 15 7.00 8.96 -3.51
N VAL A 16 6.95 7.66 -3.76
CA VAL A 16 7.79 6.63 -3.11
C VAL A 16 8.77 6.02 -4.10
N GLY A 17 9.85 5.46 -3.58
CA GLY A 17 10.77 4.66 -4.38
C GLY A 17 10.19 3.31 -4.80
N ARG A 18 11.03 2.49 -5.44
CA ARG A 18 10.66 1.14 -5.92
C ARG A 18 10.08 0.22 -4.84
N GLU A 19 10.52 0.40 -3.60
CA GLU A 19 10.15 -0.44 -2.48
C GLU A 19 9.76 0.38 -1.27
N ILE A 20 8.73 -0.10 -0.57
CA ILE A 20 8.26 0.45 0.69
C ILE A 20 8.43 -0.62 1.76
N GLN A 21 8.98 -0.23 2.90
CA GLN A 21 9.02 -1.07 4.09
C GLN A 21 7.81 -0.75 4.96
N LEU A 22 6.97 -1.77 5.18
CA LEU A 22 5.79 -1.68 6.03
C LEU A 22 5.99 -2.54 7.28
N GLU A 23 5.66 -1.96 8.41
CA GLU A 23 5.51 -2.69 9.66
C GLU A 23 4.04 -3.10 9.77
N VAL A 24 3.79 -4.40 9.62
CA VAL A 24 2.44 -4.97 9.64
C VAL A 24 2.33 -5.84 10.89
N PRO A 25 1.50 -5.45 11.89
CA PRO A 25 1.26 -6.26 13.07
C PRO A 25 0.51 -7.55 12.69
N ALA A 26 0.69 -8.60 13.47
CA ALA A 26 -0.02 -9.85 13.26
C ALA A 26 -1.53 -9.65 13.53
N PRO A 27 -2.42 -10.26 12.71
CA PRO A 27 -2.12 -11.19 11.63
C PRO A 27 -1.70 -10.48 10.32
N VAL A 28 -0.59 -10.95 9.75
CA VAL A 28 -0.10 -10.50 8.45
C VAL A 28 -0.99 -11.09 7.37
N THR A 29 -1.98 -10.33 6.93
CA THR A 29 -2.83 -10.68 5.79
C THR A 29 -2.63 -9.67 4.67
N GLN A 30 -2.94 -10.08 3.43
CA GLN A 30 -2.92 -9.15 2.29
C GLN A 30 -3.81 -7.92 2.55
N ARG A 31 -4.92 -8.09 3.30
CA ARG A 31 -5.80 -6.98 3.65
C ARG A 31 -5.16 -6.02 4.64
N THR A 32 -4.56 -6.52 5.71
CA THR A 32 -3.81 -5.70 6.68
C THR A 32 -2.67 -4.92 6.01
N VAL A 33 -1.93 -5.57 5.08
CA VAL A 33 -0.84 -4.92 4.33
C VAL A 33 -1.36 -3.75 3.49
N LEU A 34 -2.45 -3.97 2.75
CA LEU A 34 -3.05 -2.95 1.88
C LEU A 34 -3.67 -1.82 2.70
N ASP A 35 -4.33 -2.13 3.82
CA ASP A 35 -4.92 -1.12 4.70
C ASP A 35 -3.83 -0.18 5.26
N ILE A 36 -2.72 -0.73 5.75
CA ILE A 36 -1.58 0.06 6.25
C ILE A 36 -0.88 0.84 5.13
N LEU A 37 -0.77 0.24 3.94
CA LEU A 37 -0.20 0.91 2.77
C LEU A 37 -1.04 2.14 2.38
N GLU A 38 -2.36 2.00 2.36
CA GLU A 38 -3.30 3.09 2.06
C GLU A 38 -3.34 4.15 3.16
N GLU A 39 -3.19 3.77 4.43
CA GLU A 39 -3.06 4.72 5.55
C GLU A 39 -1.77 5.55 5.45
N LYS A 40 -0.65 4.92 5.09
CA LYS A 40 0.64 5.62 4.93
C LYS A 40 0.74 6.41 3.64
N HIS A 41 0.07 5.96 2.59
CA HIS A 41 0.05 6.61 1.27
C HIS A 41 -1.40 6.81 0.79
N PRO A 42 -2.09 7.86 1.29
CA PRO A 42 -3.47 8.15 0.91
C PRO A 42 -3.68 8.34 -0.60
N ALA A 43 -2.63 8.73 -1.33
CA ALA A 43 -2.65 8.86 -2.79
C ALA A 43 -2.88 7.52 -3.53
N LEU A 44 -2.60 6.38 -2.89
CA LEU A 44 -2.84 5.05 -3.47
C LEU A 44 -4.27 4.53 -3.22
N ARG A 45 -5.01 5.19 -2.34
CA ARG A 45 -6.40 4.83 -2.05
C ARG A 45 -7.26 5.10 -3.28
N GLY A 46 -8.09 4.13 -3.68
CA GLY A 46 -8.89 4.24 -4.90
C GLY A 46 -8.15 3.85 -6.19
N THR A 47 -6.82 3.74 -6.18
CA THR A 47 -6.05 3.28 -7.35
C THR A 47 -5.67 1.80 -7.27
N ILE A 48 -5.43 1.29 -6.06
CA ILE A 48 -5.14 -0.15 -5.82
C ILE A 48 -6.43 -0.92 -5.49
N ARG A 49 -7.34 -0.30 -4.74
CA ARG A 49 -8.64 -0.87 -4.37
C ARG A 49 -9.74 0.11 -4.69
N ASP A 50 -10.83 -0.42 -5.23
CA ASP A 50 -12.07 0.34 -5.37
C ASP A 50 -12.60 0.68 -3.97
N ALA A 51 -12.74 1.98 -3.67
CA ALA A 51 -13.18 2.46 -2.36
C ALA A 51 -14.65 2.13 -2.05
N VAL A 52 -15.41 1.69 -3.05
CA VAL A 52 -16.86 1.46 -2.98
C VAL A 52 -17.20 0.00 -2.61
N THR A 53 -16.30 -0.95 -2.90
CA THR A 53 -16.51 -2.38 -2.61
C THR A 53 -15.74 -2.79 -1.35
N LYS A 54 -16.21 -2.33 -0.18
CA LYS A 54 -15.57 -2.64 1.10
C LYS A 54 -15.99 -3.99 1.66
#